data_AF-A0A0N4ZHC6-F1
#
_entry.id   AF-A0A0N4ZHC6-F1
#
_cell.length_a   1.000
_cell.length_b   1.000
_cell.length_c   1.000
_cell.angle_alpha   90.00
_cell.angle_beta   90.00
_cell.angle_gamma   90.00
#
_symmetry.space_group_name_H-M   'P 1'
#
loop_
_entity.id
_entity.type
_entity.pdbx_description
1 polymer ?
#
loop_
_entity_poly.entity_id
_entity_poly.type
_entity_poly.pdbx_seq_one_letter_code
_entity_poly.pdbx_strand_id
1 'polypeptide(L)'
;NCNECLCPTGLQGETCEKAVDVYQSNTLFWRTYEPIHLTATDSMQVFKEVRERSRYIYIHSSENKQKMWIRVIFSKSCDVDNPCLPGKGCEIKYRADKGPMGISMCGSHNSSFDAVSEINLIIIYFHGQCHKHGLKFEYQILGNHEVKNKF
;
A
#
# COMPACT_ATOMS: atom_id res chain seq x y z
N ASN A 1 -6.31 18.37 -21.94
CA ASN A 1 -6.42 19.57 -21.10
C ASN A 1 -5.10 19.68 -20.33
N CYS A 2 -4.27 20.71 -20.56
CA CYS A 2 -2.95 20.80 -19.92
C CYS A 2 -2.98 21.45 -18.52
N ASN A 3 -4.18 21.79 -18.04
CA ASN A 3 -4.40 22.44 -16.73
C ASN A 3 -4.82 21.44 -15.64
N GLU A 4 -4.85 20.15 -15.94
CA GLU A 4 -5.19 19.11 -14.96
C GLU A 4 -3.92 18.29 -14.66
N CYS A 5 -3.48 18.33 -13.40
CA CYS A 5 -2.41 17.47 -12.93
C CYS A 5 -2.90 16.01 -12.97
N LEU A 6 -2.21 15.16 -13.74
CA LEU A 6 -2.43 13.72 -13.68
C LEU A 6 -1.76 13.17 -12.42
N CYS A 7 -2.58 12.90 -11.40
CA CYS A 7 -2.06 12.37 -10.15
C CYS A 7 -1.63 10.91 -10.28
N PRO A 8 -0.56 10.52 -9.57
CA PRO A 8 -0.19 9.12 -9.44
C PRO A 8 -1.33 8.26 -8.87
N THR A 9 -1.36 6.98 -9.23
CA THR A 9 -2.34 6.03 -8.69
C THR A 9 -2.31 6.02 -7.16
N GLY A 10 -3.48 6.22 -6.54
CA GLY A 10 -3.63 6.35 -5.10
C GLY A 10 -3.51 7.77 -4.57
N LEU A 11 -3.50 8.79 -5.42
CA LEU A 11 -3.54 10.19 -5.03
C LEU A 11 -4.51 10.98 -5.93
N GLN A 12 -5.12 12.03 -5.39
CA GLN A 12 -6.03 12.91 -6.11
C GLN A 12 -5.95 14.36 -5.62
N GLY A 13 -6.74 15.24 -6.25
CA GLY A 13 -6.79 16.67 -5.99
C GLY A 13 -5.77 17.46 -6.79
N GLU A 14 -5.85 18.78 -6.72
CA GLU A 14 -5.02 19.70 -7.52
C GLU A 14 -3.51 19.55 -7.27
N THR A 15 -3.13 19.22 -6.03
CA THR A 15 -1.75 19.00 -5.60
C THR A 15 -1.35 17.53 -5.52
N CYS A 16 -2.25 16.60 -5.83
CA CYS A 16 -2.03 15.15 -5.69
C CYS A 16 -1.63 14.70 -4.27
N GLU A 17 -2.18 15.35 -3.25
CA GLU A 17 -1.92 15.05 -1.84
C GLU A 17 -3.12 14.39 -1.14
N LYS A 18 -4.28 14.35 -1.81
CA LYS A 18 -5.51 13.82 -1.21
C LYS A 18 -5.61 12.31 -1.42
N ALA A 19 -6.11 11.62 -0.41
CA ALA A 19 -6.42 10.20 -0.49
C ALA A 19 -7.59 9.93 -1.45
N VAL A 20 -7.56 8.75 -2.05
CA VAL A 20 -8.54 8.26 -3.03
C VAL A 20 -9.44 7.19 -2.41
N ASP A 21 -10.73 7.31 -2.65
CA ASP A 21 -11.71 6.25 -2.39
C ASP A 21 -11.69 5.23 -3.52
N VAL A 22 -11.94 3.96 -3.20
CA VAL A 22 -12.04 2.91 -4.21
C VAL A 22 -13.50 2.56 -4.46
N TYR A 23 -13.90 2.68 -5.72
CA TYR A 23 -15.22 2.24 -6.19
C TYR A 23 -15.12 0.80 -6.68
N GLN A 24 -15.84 -0.11 -6.04
CA GLN A 24 -15.88 -1.52 -6.43
C GLN A 24 -17.31 -1.93 -6.73
N SER A 25 -17.51 -2.53 -7.90
CA SER A 25 -18.77 -3.19 -8.25
C SER A 25 -18.79 -4.57 -7.59
N ASN A 26 -19.84 -4.87 -6.84
CA ASN A 26 -20.22 -6.27 -6.60
C ASN A 26 -21.47 -6.59 -7.41
N THR A 27 -21.82 -7.87 -7.52
CA THR A 27 -22.87 -8.41 -8.41
C THR A 27 -24.22 -7.70 -8.37
N LEU A 28 -24.53 -6.91 -7.34
CA LEU A 28 -25.81 -6.21 -7.19
C LEU A 28 -25.69 -4.73 -6.79
N PHE A 29 -24.53 -4.27 -6.27
CA PHE A 29 -24.39 -2.90 -5.75
C PHE A 29 -22.99 -2.33 -5.98
N TRP A 30 -22.94 -1.02 -6.18
CA TRP A 30 -21.73 -0.23 -6.11
C TRP A 30 -21.42 0.06 -4.64
N ARG A 31 -20.19 -0.23 -4.21
CA ARG A 31 -19.70 0.15 -2.88
C ARG A 31 -18.48 1.04 -3.03
N THR A 32 -18.51 2.15 -2.29
CA THR A 32 -17.36 3.00 -2.09
C THR A 32 -16.64 2.53 -0.83
N TYR A 33 -15.33 2.37 -0.95
CA TYR A 33 -14.48 1.94 0.12
C TYR A 33 -13.48 3.03 0.44
N GLU A 34 -13.74 3.67 1.58
CA GLU A 34 -12.86 4.68 2.15
C GLU A 34 -11.46 4.11 2.43
N PRO A 35 -10.43 4.96 2.34
CA PRO A 35 -9.08 4.60 2.67
C PRO A 35 -8.89 4.39 4.18
N ILE A 36 -7.82 3.68 4.54
CA ILE A 36 -7.33 3.65 5.92
C ILE A 36 -6.16 4.60 6.04
N HIS A 37 -6.13 5.36 7.13
CA HIS A 37 -4.97 6.13 7.56
C HIS A 37 -4.36 5.49 8.81
N LEU A 38 -3.09 5.12 8.72
CA LEU A 38 -2.27 4.62 9.81
C LEU A 38 -1.17 5.63 10.12
N THR A 39 -0.79 5.70 11.37
CA THR A 39 0.36 6.49 11.82
C THR A 39 1.43 5.53 12.33
N ALA A 40 2.60 5.55 11.71
CA ALA A 40 3.77 4.83 12.17
C ALA A 40 4.43 5.60 13.32
N THR A 41 4.69 4.90 14.43
CA THR A 41 5.41 5.41 15.60
C THR A 41 6.78 4.74 15.72
N ASP A 42 7.54 5.07 16.77
CA ASP A 42 8.78 4.39 17.17
C ASP A 42 8.57 2.92 17.56
N SER A 43 7.36 2.58 17.99
CA SER A 43 6.97 1.22 18.33
C SER A 43 6.52 0.41 17.11
N MET A 44 6.92 -0.86 17.06
CA MET A 44 6.48 -1.78 16.01
C MET A 44 4.97 -2.02 16.07
N GLN A 45 4.28 -1.70 14.98
CA GLN A 45 2.84 -1.89 14.82
C GLN A 45 2.54 -2.96 13.77
N VAL A 46 1.41 -3.64 13.91
CA VAL A 46 0.98 -4.71 12.99
C VAL A 46 -0.35 -4.33 12.36
N PHE A 47 -0.44 -4.45 11.03
CA PHE A 47 -1.70 -4.41 10.30
C PHE A 47 -1.98 -5.77 9.66
N LYS A 48 -3.25 -6.20 9.69
CA LYS A 48 -3.71 -7.40 9.01
C LYS A 48 -5.11 -7.18 8.44
N GLU A 49 -5.29 -7.54 7.19
CA GLU A 49 -6.58 -7.57 6.53
C GLU A 49 -6.72 -8.84 5.69
N VAL A 50 -7.91 -9.47 5.73
CA VAL A 50 -8.28 -10.58 4.85
C VAL A 50 -9.74 -10.40 4.44
N ARG A 51 -10.00 -9.76 3.29
CA ARG A 51 -11.36 -9.37 2.85
C ARG A 51 -11.43 -9.22 1.33
N GLU A 52 -12.63 -9.43 0.80
CA GLU A 52 -13.02 -9.00 -0.55
C GLU A 52 -13.45 -7.53 -0.53
N ARG A 53 -12.47 -6.64 -0.39
CA ARG A 53 -12.67 -5.20 -0.45
C ARG A 53 -11.42 -4.56 -1.00
N SER A 54 -11.56 -3.73 -2.01
CA SER A 54 -10.44 -2.94 -2.53
C SER A 54 -10.38 -1.59 -1.82
N ARG A 55 -9.20 -1.17 -1.35
CA ARG A 55 -8.98 0.15 -0.73
C ARG A 55 -7.51 0.52 -0.69
N TYR A 56 -7.25 1.81 -0.51
CA TYR A 56 -5.92 2.31 -0.18
C TYR A 56 -5.68 2.33 1.33
N ILE A 57 -4.45 2.08 1.72
CA ILE A 57 -3.95 2.23 3.09
C ILE A 57 -2.77 3.20 3.02
N TYR A 58 -2.89 4.33 3.71
CA TYR A 58 -1.86 5.35 3.81
C TYR A 58 -1.20 5.22 5.17
N ILE A 59 0.12 5.09 5.17
CA ILE A 59 0.91 5.06 6.40
C ILE A 59 1.73 6.35 6.43
N HIS A 60 1.44 7.19 7.41
CA HIS A 60 2.15 8.44 7.66
C HIS A 60 3.12 8.26 8.83
N SER A 61 4.29 8.87 8.76
CA SER A 61 5.15 8.96 9.95
C SER A 61 4.54 9.91 10.98
N SER A 62 4.63 9.55 12.27
CA SER A 62 4.34 10.47 13.38
C SER A 62 5.29 11.65 13.44
N GLU A 63 6.47 11.53 12.83
CA GLU A 63 7.51 12.55 12.83
C GLU A 63 7.75 13.10 11.42
N ASN A 64 7.87 14.42 11.32
CA ASN A 64 8.07 15.07 10.03
C ASN A 64 9.38 14.60 9.38
N LYS A 65 9.28 14.19 8.11
CA LYS A 65 10.41 13.73 7.26
C LYS A 65 11.09 12.44 7.70
N GLN A 66 10.57 11.73 8.72
CA GLN A 66 11.15 10.46 9.12
C GLN A 66 10.74 9.35 8.15
N LYS A 67 11.73 8.55 7.72
CA LYS A 67 11.49 7.35 6.89
C LYS A 67 10.78 6.29 7.72
N MET A 68 10.13 5.35 7.07
CA MET A 68 9.44 4.24 7.71
C MET A 68 10.01 2.93 7.19
N TRP A 69 10.10 1.96 8.08
CA TRP A 69 10.35 0.57 7.73
C TRP A 69 9.02 -0.16 7.68
N ILE A 70 8.83 -0.96 6.64
CA ILE A 70 7.69 -1.87 6.50
C ILE A 70 8.21 -3.27 6.19
N ARG A 71 7.69 -4.25 6.91
CA ARG A 71 7.93 -5.67 6.64
C ARG A 71 6.64 -6.35 6.29
N VAL A 72 6.52 -6.77 5.03
CA VAL A 72 5.39 -7.60 4.63
C VAL A 72 5.64 -9.00 5.16
N ILE A 73 4.71 -9.52 5.95
CA ILE A 73 4.79 -10.86 6.53
C ILE A 73 4.17 -11.89 5.59
N PHE A 74 3.01 -11.56 5.02
CA PHE A 74 2.43 -12.32 3.92
C PHE A 74 1.53 -11.44 3.06
N SER A 75 1.41 -11.81 1.80
CA SER A 75 0.42 -11.29 0.86
C SER A 75 -0.23 -12.45 0.12
N LYS A 76 -1.53 -12.36 -0.08
CA LYS A 76 -2.32 -13.33 -0.81
C LYS A 76 -3.30 -12.60 -1.72
N SER A 77 -3.15 -12.75 -3.03
CA SER A 77 -4.11 -12.36 -4.04
C SER A 77 -4.78 -13.60 -4.66
N CYS A 78 -5.97 -13.41 -5.24
CA CYS A 78 -6.61 -14.42 -6.08
C CYS A 78 -6.14 -14.37 -7.53
N ASP A 79 -5.66 -13.22 -8.00
CA ASP A 79 -4.96 -13.15 -9.29
C ASP A 79 -3.58 -13.78 -9.13
N VAL A 80 -3.18 -14.60 -10.10
CA VAL A 80 -1.89 -15.32 -10.12
C VAL A 80 -1.03 -14.88 -11.32
N ASP A 81 -1.32 -13.69 -11.87
CA ASP A 81 -0.64 -13.14 -13.04
C ASP A 81 0.88 -13.02 -12.82
N ASN A 82 1.66 -13.38 -13.85
CA ASN A 82 3.12 -13.27 -13.88
C ASN A 82 3.59 -12.73 -15.24
N PRO A 83 4.16 -11.52 -15.32
CA PRO A 83 4.48 -10.62 -14.21
C PRO A 83 3.23 -10.04 -13.54
N CYS A 84 3.32 -9.76 -12.23
CA CYS A 84 2.23 -9.14 -11.50
C CYS A 84 2.07 -7.67 -11.91
N LEU A 85 0.97 -7.36 -12.59
CA LEU A 85 0.68 -6.02 -13.09
C LEU A 85 0.02 -5.13 -12.01
N PRO A 86 0.12 -3.79 -12.14
CA PRO A 86 -0.62 -2.86 -11.29
C PRO A 86 -2.11 -3.21 -11.24
N GLY A 87 -2.69 -3.16 -10.04
CA GLY A 87 -4.11 -3.44 -9.85
C GLY A 87 -4.53 -4.90 -10.08
N LYS A 88 -3.64 -5.87 -9.85
CA LYS A 88 -3.96 -7.32 -9.78
C LYS A 88 -3.71 -7.94 -8.40
N GLY A 89 -3.03 -7.22 -7.52
CA GLY A 89 -2.70 -7.73 -6.19
C GLY A 89 -2.51 -6.61 -5.19
N CYS A 90 -1.71 -6.88 -4.16
CA CYS A 90 -1.27 -5.82 -3.27
C CYS A 90 -0.12 -5.06 -3.93
N GLU A 91 -0.20 -3.73 -3.97
CA GLU A 91 0.90 -2.88 -4.42
C GLU A 91 1.38 -2.00 -3.26
N ILE A 92 2.70 -1.91 -3.06
CA ILE A 92 3.31 -1.04 -2.04
C ILE A 92 4.18 0.02 -2.71
N LYS A 93 3.77 1.28 -2.59
CA LYS A 93 4.52 2.46 -3.06
C LYS A 93 5.24 3.12 -1.88
N TYR A 94 6.55 2.91 -1.79
CA TYR A 94 7.42 3.43 -0.71
C TYR A 94 8.43 4.50 -1.18
N ARG A 95 8.62 4.65 -2.50
CA ARG A 95 9.53 5.64 -3.11
C ARG A 95 8.99 7.06 -2.98
N ALA A 96 9.85 8.07 -3.10
CA ALA A 96 9.46 9.48 -3.04
C ALA A 96 8.53 9.82 -4.20
N ASP A 97 8.92 9.44 -5.41
CA ASP A 97 8.06 9.49 -6.59
C ASP A 97 7.03 8.35 -6.55
N LYS A 98 5.75 8.71 -6.53
CA LYS A 98 4.61 7.78 -6.51
C LYS A 98 4.12 7.41 -7.91
N GLY A 99 4.64 8.05 -8.96
CA GLY A 99 4.32 7.77 -10.36
C GLY A 99 4.66 6.33 -10.78
N PRO A 100 5.89 5.85 -10.55
CA PRO A 100 6.28 4.48 -10.86
C PRO A 100 5.48 3.42 -10.09
N MET A 101 5.42 2.21 -10.66
CA MET A 101 4.88 1.03 -9.97
C MET A 101 5.67 0.74 -8.69
N GLY A 102 4.94 0.42 -7.63
CA GLY A 102 5.49 -0.11 -6.40
C GLY A 102 5.92 -1.58 -6.49
N ILE A 103 6.08 -2.22 -5.34
CA ILE A 103 6.20 -3.68 -5.29
C ILE A 103 4.80 -4.27 -5.39
N SER A 104 4.49 -4.91 -6.52
CA SER A 104 3.23 -5.60 -6.76
C SER A 104 3.35 -7.10 -6.47
N MET A 105 2.38 -7.64 -5.73
CA MET A 105 2.37 -9.04 -5.26
C MET A 105 1.08 -9.73 -5.71
N CYS A 106 1.21 -10.76 -6.54
CA CYS A 106 0.11 -11.58 -7.05
C CYS A 106 0.27 -13.03 -6.53
N GLY A 107 -0.81 -13.77 -6.42
CA GLY A 107 -0.78 -15.13 -5.87
C GLY A 107 -0.48 -15.14 -4.37
N SER A 108 0.21 -16.17 -3.89
CA SER A 108 0.48 -16.35 -2.45
C SER A 108 1.95 -16.20 -2.13
N HIS A 109 2.29 -15.18 -1.34
CA HIS A 109 3.63 -14.91 -0.83
C HIS A 109 3.64 -15.06 0.70
N ASN A 110 4.31 -16.08 1.19
CA ASN A 110 4.47 -16.36 2.62
C ASN A 110 5.90 -16.04 3.15
N SER A 111 6.81 -15.64 2.26
CA SER A 111 8.13 -15.15 2.63
C SER A 111 8.05 -13.67 2.96
N SER A 112 8.63 -13.29 4.10
CA SER A 112 8.66 -11.88 4.48
C SER A 112 9.70 -11.12 3.68
N PHE A 113 9.43 -9.87 3.33
CA PHE A 113 10.43 -8.95 2.81
C PHE A 113 10.28 -7.57 3.45
N ASP A 114 11.39 -6.85 3.47
CA ASP A 114 11.50 -5.52 4.05
C ASP A 114 11.57 -4.46 2.95
N ALA A 115 10.98 -3.30 3.22
CA ALA A 115 11.17 -2.09 2.44
C ALA A 115 11.31 -0.89 3.36
N VAL A 116 12.09 0.10 2.92
CA VAL A 116 12.27 1.36 3.62
C VAL A 116 11.73 2.47 2.73
N SER A 117 10.86 3.31 3.26
CA SER A 117 10.33 4.44 2.51
C SER A 117 11.39 5.52 2.28
N GLU A 118 11.31 6.20 1.14
CA GLU A 118 12.20 7.33 0.84
C GLU A 118 11.70 8.63 1.49
N ILE A 119 10.39 8.70 1.78
CA ILE A 119 9.70 9.82 2.42
C ILE A 119 8.78 9.35 3.55
N ASN A 120 8.13 10.27 4.25
CA ASN A 120 7.21 10.03 5.36
C ASN A 120 5.81 9.50 4.95
N LEU A 121 5.68 8.90 3.77
CA LEU A 121 4.44 8.33 3.25
C LEU A 121 4.68 7.02 2.49
N ILE A 122 4.01 5.95 2.95
CA ILE A 122 3.81 4.70 2.20
C ILE A 122 2.34 4.63 1.79
N ILE A 123 2.09 4.25 0.54
CA ILE A 123 0.74 3.98 0.02
C ILE A 123 0.68 2.50 -0.35
N ILE A 124 -0.31 1.80 0.20
CA ILE A 124 -0.59 0.41 -0.15
C ILE A 124 -1.94 0.36 -0.86
N TYR A 125 -1.97 -0.19 -2.06
CA TYR A 125 -3.22 -0.58 -2.68
C TYR A 125 -3.52 -2.03 -2.30
N PHE A 126 -4.54 -2.24 -1.47
CA PHE A 126 -5.05 -3.56 -1.15
C PHE A 126 -6.19 -3.89 -2.12
N HIS A 127 -5.92 -4.74 -3.12
CA HIS A 127 -6.88 -5.07 -4.16
C HIS A 127 -7.71 -6.31 -3.83
N GLY A 128 -8.54 -6.23 -2.79
CA GLY A 128 -9.36 -7.35 -2.31
C GLY A 128 -10.46 -7.78 -3.28
N GLN A 129 -10.11 -8.55 -4.31
CA GLN A 129 -11.04 -9.09 -5.31
C GLN A 129 -11.72 -10.41 -4.91
N CYS A 130 -11.32 -11.02 -3.80
CA CYS A 130 -11.90 -12.27 -3.33
C CYS A 130 -11.80 -12.41 -1.82
N HIS A 131 -12.58 -13.31 -1.22
CA HIS A 131 -12.63 -13.47 0.25
C HIS A 131 -11.33 -14.02 0.85
N LYS A 132 -10.47 -14.63 0.04
CA LYS A 132 -9.15 -15.15 0.44
C LYS A 132 -8.03 -14.12 0.27
N HIS A 133 -8.32 -12.95 -0.28
CA HIS A 133 -7.32 -11.90 -0.47
C HIS A 133 -6.90 -11.39 0.91
N GLY A 134 -5.59 -11.31 1.15
CA GLY A 134 -5.08 -10.96 2.46
C GLY A 134 -3.70 -10.32 2.43
N LEU A 135 -3.45 -9.49 3.43
CA LEU A 135 -2.20 -8.78 3.62
C LEU A 135 -1.92 -8.68 5.12
N LYS A 136 -0.70 -8.98 5.53
CA LYS A 136 -0.19 -8.67 6.88
C LYS A 136 1.17 -8.03 6.76
N PHE A 137 1.38 -6.93 7.48
CA PHE A 137 2.68 -6.27 7.57
C PHE A 137 2.91 -5.68 8.96
N GLU A 138 4.19 -5.55 9.28
CA GLU A 138 4.72 -4.78 10.40
C GLU A 138 5.22 -3.43 9.88
N TYR A 139 5.07 -2.37 10.66
CA TYR A 139 5.51 -1.03 10.30
C TYR A 139 5.89 -0.22 11.54
N GLN A 140 6.87 0.66 11.37
CA GLN A 140 7.30 1.65 12.36
C GLN A 140 8.11 2.74 11.65
N ILE A 141 8.36 3.86 12.32
CA ILE A 141 9.36 4.80 11.84
C ILE A 141 10.72 4.10 11.85
N LEU A 142 11.49 4.35 10.81
CA LEU A 142 12.88 3.93 10.75
C LEU A 142 13.63 4.84 11.73
N GLY A 143 13.82 4.41 12.98
CA GLY A 143 14.74 5.11 13.90
C GLY A 143 16.18 5.06 13.37
N ASN A 144 17.17 5.28 14.23
CA ASN A 144 18.58 5.03 13.86
C ASN A 144 18.93 3.54 13.66
N HIS A 145 17.94 2.66 13.52
CA HIS A 145 18.12 1.24 13.30
C HIS A 145 18.49 0.97 11.84
N GLU A 146 19.73 0.53 11.60
CA GLU A 146 20.19 0.03 10.32
C GLU A 146 19.39 -1.20 9.88
N VAL A 147 18.52 -1.04 8.89
CA VAL A 147 17.89 -2.17 8.20
C VAL A 147 18.88 -2.67 7.14
N LYS A 148 19.56 -3.78 7.44
CA LYS A 148 20.34 -4.51 6.43
C LYS A 148 19.38 -5.20 5.47
N ASN A 149 19.17 -4.63 4.29
CA ASN A 149 18.47 -5.31 3.21
C ASN A 149 19.20 -6.62 2.88
N LYS A 150 18.59 -7.76 3.22
CA LYS A 150 19.00 -9.06 2.67
C LYS A 150 18.04 -9.40 1.54
N PHE A 151 18.54 -9.24 0.31
CA PHE A 151 17.92 -9.80 -0.88
C PHE A 151 18.29 -11.27 -1.02
#